data_AF-A0A7W2AUE4-F1
#
_entry.id   AF-A0A7W2AUE4-F1
#
_cell.length_a   1.000
_cell.length_b   1.000
_cell.length_c   1.000
_cell.angle_alpha   90.00
_cell.angle_beta   90.00
_cell.angle_gamma   90.00
#
_symmetry.space_group_name_H-M   'P 1'
#
loop_
_entity.id
_entity.type
_entity.pdbx_description
1 polymer ?
#
loop_
_entity_poly.entity_id
_entity_poly.type
_entity_poly.pdbx_seq_one_letter_code
_entity_poly.pdbx_strand_id
1 'polypeptide(L)'
;MVSPLVNCSRKREGSASAPALGFVFAFALAVFSLCALGSVRVHGDEIWLKNGHQITGKICESGRHHLLIEVPEGTIRLQRHLVDYVIRIPAHDSMLAECRRRLQGGFPGSALPWLRKEYIHHPDLLGLLPLYRECLVAELKLELEKESVETALTLWNEIVTLPGTDSEISQLRPLVMKEQSRLLQMEKEILLCIERGESEQVINKLEELALRYPSESKSWLKVFEEQSRLAALKFLERSDFPALQQTLEKLLQRSTHSWPLCRSALTLAWIENGHGSLAEALTWLPDSAALHLALAKESAQSDHPLDMTPHLKKVSHLVGGEIDALKIREQLSRTAREELRGETSPAPLVHNIAAEWFRHFWDRFAFAGSPPRVPVIIEHASVEELDQHLGSTGGPVRLESISEYGQVQKLTLHVVRDIPFLCQDQLPRELFRALIDTALETPRCPPWLQEGLSARARGPLARARDRFLLNQAREQGRLPDVRDLVDMRHVDHEVHRAACGAIVDQLLETTPRALIPLRLQQIRDLGLEAFLRSTTEIDTLHKLQQRWVGDLVDRKG
;
A
#
# COMPACT_ATOMS: atom_id res chain seq x y z
N MET A 1 -13.30 -18.42 48.91
CA MET A 1 -12.29 -19.43 48.54
C MET A 1 -11.34 -18.75 47.57
N VAL A 2 -10.21 -18.31 48.10
CA VAL A 2 -9.15 -17.58 47.40
C VAL A 2 -7.87 -18.34 47.72
N SER A 3 -7.15 -18.78 46.69
CA SER A 3 -5.84 -19.41 46.79
C SER A 3 -4.85 -18.56 45.98
N PRO A 4 -3.59 -18.44 46.44
CA PRO A 4 -2.86 -17.20 46.35
C PRO A 4 -1.75 -17.20 45.29
N LEU A 5 -1.45 -15.99 44.84
CA LEU A 5 -0.23 -15.57 44.16
C LEU A 5 1.00 -15.95 45.00
N VAL A 6 1.94 -16.66 44.40
CA VAL A 6 3.27 -16.89 44.97
C VAL A 6 4.17 -15.72 44.58
N ASN A 7 4.53 -14.94 45.60
CA ASN A 7 5.66 -14.03 45.59
C ASN A 7 6.61 -14.53 46.68
N CYS A 8 7.93 -14.56 46.42
CA CYS A 8 9.02 -14.29 47.38
C CYS A 8 10.39 -14.77 46.86
N SER A 9 11.18 -13.81 46.40
CA SER A 9 12.51 -13.48 46.94
C SER A 9 13.02 -14.33 48.11
N ARG A 10 14.22 -14.91 47.98
CA ARG A 10 15.07 -15.28 49.12
C ARG A 10 16.55 -15.02 48.83
N LYS A 11 17.15 -14.24 49.73
CA LYS A 11 18.59 -13.92 49.92
C LYS A 11 19.49 -15.15 49.99
N ARG A 12 20.77 -14.98 49.63
CA ARG A 12 21.90 -15.54 50.40
C ARG A 12 23.04 -14.53 50.52
N GLU A 13 23.52 -14.43 51.76
CA GLU A 13 24.65 -13.64 52.23
C GLU A 13 25.99 -14.28 51.84
N GLY A 14 27.06 -13.50 51.99
CA GLY A 14 28.34 -13.68 51.32
C GLY A 14 29.35 -14.62 51.97
N SER A 15 30.49 -14.79 51.28
CA SER A 15 31.78 -15.09 51.91
C SER A 15 32.96 -14.77 50.99
N ALA A 16 33.86 -13.96 51.53
CA ALA A 16 35.32 -13.93 51.39
C ALA A 16 36.01 -13.64 50.04
N SER A 17 36.94 -12.70 50.15
CA SER A 17 37.90 -12.20 49.19
C SER A 17 39.12 -13.11 48.99
N ALA A 18 39.59 -13.20 47.73
CA ALA A 18 40.97 -13.25 47.22
C ALA A 18 41.22 -14.40 46.20
N PRO A 19 42.15 -14.28 45.23
CA PRO A 19 42.97 -13.11 44.86
C PRO A 19 42.73 -12.65 43.41
N ALA A 20 42.89 -11.33 43.18
CA ALA A 20 42.80 -10.67 41.88
C ALA A 20 43.82 -11.17 40.83
N LEU A 21 44.76 -12.04 41.19
CA LEU A 21 45.76 -12.60 40.29
C LEU A 21 45.15 -13.60 39.28
N GLY A 22 44.15 -14.39 39.67
CA GLY A 22 43.47 -15.31 38.76
C GLY A 22 42.63 -14.58 37.71
N PHE A 23 42.05 -13.43 38.08
CA PHE A 23 41.26 -12.61 37.17
C PHE A 23 42.14 -11.86 36.18
N VAL A 24 43.29 -11.32 36.60
CA VAL A 24 44.23 -10.67 35.67
C VAL A 24 44.87 -11.69 34.73
N PHE A 25 45.18 -12.91 35.20
CA PHE A 25 45.72 -13.96 34.34
C PHE A 25 44.66 -14.53 33.38
N ALA A 26 43.41 -14.72 33.83
CA ALA A 26 42.30 -15.15 32.97
C ALA A 26 41.87 -14.05 31.98
N PHE A 27 41.94 -12.78 32.37
CA PHE A 27 41.65 -11.65 31.48
C PHE A 27 42.79 -11.44 30.49
N ALA A 28 44.05 -11.60 30.90
CA ALA A 28 45.19 -11.61 29.99
C ALA A 28 45.12 -12.81 29.05
N LEU A 29 44.74 -14.01 29.49
CA LEU A 29 44.51 -15.16 28.61
C LEU A 29 43.31 -14.96 27.69
N ALA A 30 42.23 -14.32 28.15
CA ALA A 30 41.07 -13.99 27.34
C ALA A 30 41.44 -12.95 26.26
N VAL A 31 42.16 -11.88 26.62
CA VAL A 31 42.66 -10.86 25.69
C VAL A 31 43.71 -11.45 24.75
N PHE A 32 44.65 -12.28 25.23
CA PHE A 32 45.62 -12.95 24.38
C PHE A 32 44.96 -13.99 23.48
N SER A 33 43.88 -14.66 23.91
CA SER A 33 43.07 -15.54 23.06
C SER A 33 42.21 -14.77 22.05
N LEU A 34 41.75 -13.56 22.38
CA LEU A 34 41.10 -12.63 21.46
C LEU A 34 42.10 -12.01 20.46
N CYS A 35 43.36 -11.82 20.84
CA CYS A 35 44.43 -11.36 19.96
C CYS A 35 45.09 -12.50 19.17
N ALA A 36 45.06 -13.74 19.66
CA ALA A 36 45.59 -14.95 19.00
C ALA A 36 44.53 -15.70 18.17
N LEU A 37 43.24 -15.40 18.35
CA LEU A 37 42.22 -15.60 17.32
C LEU A 37 42.48 -14.56 16.22
N GLY A 38 43.46 -14.86 15.37
CA GLY A 38 43.68 -14.12 14.14
C GLY A 38 42.34 -13.93 13.42
N SER A 39 42.18 -12.77 12.77
CA SER A 39 41.04 -12.37 11.94
C SER A 39 40.17 -13.58 11.57
N VAL A 40 38.95 -13.69 12.11
CA VAL A 40 37.98 -14.67 11.61
C VAL A 40 37.82 -14.36 10.14
N ARG A 41 38.55 -15.10 9.30
CA ARG A 41 38.53 -14.91 7.85
C ARG A 41 37.10 -15.22 7.46
N VAL A 42 36.35 -14.19 7.08
CA VAL A 42 35.06 -14.38 6.43
C VAL A 42 35.42 -14.97 5.07
N HIS A 43 35.02 -16.21 4.81
CA HIS A 43 35.28 -16.90 3.55
C HIS A 43 34.08 -16.70 2.61
N GLY A 44 34.34 -16.45 1.34
CA GLY A 44 33.37 -16.51 0.25
C GLY A 44 33.55 -17.84 -0.48
N ASP A 45 32.48 -18.36 -1.03
CA ASP A 45 32.43 -19.64 -1.71
C ASP A 45 32.10 -19.42 -3.19
N GLU A 46 32.97 -19.88 -4.08
CA GLU A 46 32.64 -20.04 -5.49
C GLU A 46 32.04 -21.42 -5.71
N ILE A 47 30.79 -21.45 -6.17
CA ILE A 47 30.01 -22.65 -6.39
C ILE A 47 29.89 -22.87 -7.89
N TRP A 48 30.50 -23.94 -8.36
CA TRP A 48 30.42 -24.36 -9.75
C TRP A 48 29.28 -25.35 -9.91
N LEU A 49 28.37 -25.05 -10.83
CA LEU A 49 27.24 -25.90 -11.15
C LEU A 49 27.61 -26.86 -12.29
N LYS A 50 26.95 -28.03 -12.34
CA LYS A 50 27.20 -29.05 -13.36
C LYS A 50 26.86 -28.60 -14.79
N ASN A 51 26.08 -27.53 -14.94
CA ASN A 51 25.78 -26.91 -16.22
C ASN A 51 26.86 -25.90 -16.66
N GLY A 52 27.97 -25.79 -15.92
CA GLY A 52 29.09 -24.89 -16.21
C GLY A 52 28.92 -23.46 -15.71
N HIS A 53 27.79 -23.13 -15.04
CA HIS A 53 27.61 -21.81 -14.45
C HIS A 53 28.33 -21.69 -13.10
N GLN A 54 28.87 -20.50 -12.85
CA GLN A 54 29.57 -20.16 -11.62
C GLN A 54 28.74 -19.17 -10.80
N ILE A 55 28.55 -19.47 -9.52
CA ILE A 55 27.83 -18.60 -8.58
C ILE A 55 28.76 -18.29 -7.42
N THR A 56 28.97 -17.01 -7.16
CA THR A 56 29.87 -16.53 -6.11
C THR A 56 29.06 -15.94 -4.97
N GLY A 57 29.28 -16.40 -3.74
CA GLY A 57 28.61 -15.86 -2.56
C GLY A 57 29.08 -16.55 -1.29
N LYS A 58 28.59 -16.14 -0.13
CA LYS A 58 28.94 -16.77 1.14
C LYS A 58 27.96 -17.89 1.46
N ILE A 59 28.42 -19.13 1.66
CA ILE A 59 27.53 -20.19 2.12
C ILE A 59 27.17 -19.93 3.58
N CYS A 60 25.93 -19.55 3.82
CA CYS A 60 25.38 -19.31 5.15
C CYS A 60 24.86 -20.62 5.78
N GLU A 61 24.41 -21.57 4.96
CA GLU A 61 23.92 -22.87 5.43
C GLU A 61 24.29 -24.00 4.45
N SER A 62 24.80 -25.12 4.97
CA SER A 62 25.10 -26.32 4.17
C SER A 62 24.28 -27.52 4.63
N GLY A 63 23.08 -27.68 4.06
CA GLY A 63 22.20 -28.82 4.31
C GLY A 63 22.50 -30.04 3.44
N ARG A 64 21.92 -31.20 3.77
CA ARG A 64 22.08 -32.45 2.98
C ARG A 64 21.52 -32.34 1.56
N HIS A 65 20.45 -31.56 1.37
CA HIS A 65 19.76 -31.45 0.07
C HIS A 65 19.94 -30.07 -0.60
N HIS A 66 20.34 -29.05 0.16
CA HIS A 66 20.44 -27.68 -0.35
C HIS A 66 21.59 -26.92 0.30
N LEU A 67 22.04 -25.87 -0.38
CA LEU A 67 22.97 -24.84 0.10
C LEU A 67 22.22 -23.51 0.13
N LEU A 68 22.38 -22.72 1.20
CA LEU A 68 21.92 -21.33 1.25
C LEU A 68 23.11 -20.41 1.09
N ILE A 69 23.06 -19.51 0.11
CA ILE A 69 24.19 -18.68 -0.32
C ILE A 69 23.76 -17.22 -0.23
N GLU A 70 24.50 -16.41 0.51
CA GLU A 70 24.36 -14.96 0.51
C GLU A 70 25.13 -14.38 -0.68
N VAL A 71 24.40 -13.69 -1.55
CA VAL A 71 24.89 -13.00 -2.76
C VAL A 71 24.55 -11.50 -2.66
N PRO A 72 25.07 -10.62 -3.53
CA PRO A 72 24.81 -9.18 -3.43
C PRO A 72 23.33 -8.77 -3.42
N GLU A 73 22.48 -9.56 -4.08
CA GLU A 73 21.02 -9.34 -4.19
C GLU A 73 20.21 -9.89 -2.99
N GLY A 74 20.81 -10.70 -2.11
CA GLY A 74 20.09 -11.36 -1.02
C GLY A 74 20.56 -12.80 -0.77
N THR A 75 19.63 -13.72 -0.47
CA THR A 75 19.97 -15.14 -0.25
C THR A 75 19.39 -16.04 -1.33
N ILE A 76 20.22 -16.89 -1.91
CA ILE A 76 19.85 -17.88 -2.92
C ILE A 76 19.87 -19.27 -2.29
N ARG A 77 18.82 -20.05 -2.51
CA ARG A 77 18.74 -21.46 -2.13
C ARG A 77 19.04 -22.35 -3.33
N LEU A 78 20.12 -23.11 -3.26
CA LEU A 78 20.62 -23.96 -4.33
C LEU A 78 20.48 -25.45 -3.98
N GLN A 79 19.97 -26.24 -4.91
CA GLN A 79 19.85 -27.69 -4.72
C GLN A 79 21.23 -28.35 -4.86
N ARG A 80 21.63 -29.16 -3.86
CA ARG A 80 23.00 -29.69 -3.76
C ARG A 80 23.38 -30.64 -4.91
N HIS A 81 22.39 -31.26 -5.57
CA HIS A 81 22.63 -32.16 -6.71
C HIS A 81 23.06 -31.41 -7.99
N LEU A 82 22.77 -30.10 -8.08
CA LEU A 82 23.15 -29.23 -9.20
C LEU A 82 24.58 -28.69 -9.07
N VAL A 83 25.16 -28.78 -7.87
CA VAL A 83 26.51 -28.32 -7.57
C VAL A 83 27.51 -29.39 -7.97
N ASP A 84 28.56 -28.98 -8.68
CA ASP A 84 29.67 -29.82 -9.10
C ASP A 84 30.79 -29.76 -8.05
N TYR A 85 31.29 -28.56 -7.74
CA TYR A 85 32.29 -28.36 -6.68
C TYR A 85 32.20 -26.94 -6.08
N VAL A 86 32.82 -26.76 -4.91
CA VAL A 86 32.87 -25.48 -4.17
C VAL A 86 34.32 -25.12 -3.86
N ILE A 87 34.74 -23.90 -4.20
CA ILE A 87 36.06 -23.34 -3.89
C ILE A 87 35.92 -22.27 -2.81
N ARG A 88 36.69 -22.38 -1.71
CA ARG A 88 36.74 -21.35 -0.66
C ARG A 88 37.79 -20.29 -0.98
N ILE A 89 37.36 -19.04 -1.05
CA ILE A 89 38.18 -17.84 -1.32
C ILE A 89 37.96 -16.85 -0.15
N PRO A 90 38.86 -15.90 0.15
CA PRO A 90 38.54 -14.81 1.07
C PRO A 90 37.27 -14.05 0.61
N ALA A 91 36.28 -13.85 1.50
CA ALA A 91 34.95 -13.34 1.12
C ALA A 91 34.98 -11.99 0.43
N HIS A 92 35.84 -11.09 0.91
CA HIS A 92 35.91 -9.74 0.37
C HIS A 92 36.47 -9.73 -1.07
N ASP A 93 37.53 -10.49 -1.36
CA ASP A 93 38.10 -10.57 -2.70
C ASP A 93 37.15 -11.25 -3.69
N SER A 94 36.43 -12.28 -3.23
CA SER A 94 35.44 -13.03 -4.01
C SER A 94 34.19 -12.18 -4.32
N MET A 95 33.67 -11.44 -3.35
CA MET A 95 32.52 -10.56 -3.54
C MET A 95 32.85 -9.31 -4.37
N LEU A 96 34.06 -8.74 -4.22
CA LEU A 96 34.54 -7.69 -5.11
C LEU A 96 34.71 -8.20 -6.55
N ALA A 97 35.20 -9.43 -6.74
CA ALA A 97 35.29 -10.06 -8.05
C ALA A 97 33.91 -10.32 -8.68
N GLU A 98 32.92 -10.74 -7.89
CA GLU A 98 31.54 -10.90 -8.35
C GLU A 98 30.91 -9.56 -8.73
N CYS A 99 31.09 -8.52 -7.91
CA CYS A 99 30.62 -7.17 -8.25
C CYS A 99 31.24 -6.67 -9.56
N ARG A 100 32.54 -6.92 -9.80
CA ARG A 100 33.19 -6.65 -11.09
C ARG A 100 32.59 -7.44 -12.24
N ARG A 101 32.30 -8.72 -12.03
CA ARG A 101 31.64 -9.58 -13.02
C ARG A 101 30.26 -9.05 -13.39
N ARG A 102 29.47 -8.56 -12.42
CA ARG A 102 28.16 -7.95 -12.67
C ARG A 102 28.25 -6.63 -13.42
N LEU A 103 29.20 -5.78 -13.08
CA LEU A 103 29.51 -4.55 -13.83
C LEU A 103 29.84 -4.88 -15.29
N GLN A 104 30.76 -5.84 -15.53
CA GLN A 104 31.14 -6.29 -16.87
C GLN A 104 29.98 -6.97 -17.62
N GLY A 105 29.11 -7.66 -16.88
CA GLY A 105 27.92 -8.33 -17.42
C GLY A 105 26.75 -7.39 -17.73
N GLY A 106 26.89 -6.07 -17.50
CA GLY A 106 25.85 -5.08 -17.78
C GLY A 106 24.75 -4.95 -16.72
N PHE A 107 24.97 -5.48 -15.51
CA PHE A 107 24.03 -5.39 -14.39
C PHE A 107 24.63 -4.67 -13.17
N PRO A 108 25.15 -3.43 -13.31
CA PRO A 108 25.87 -2.76 -12.22
C PRO A 108 25.00 -2.48 -10.99
N GLY A 109 23.70 -2.22 -11.17
CA GLY A 109 22.75 -2.00 -10.07
C GLY A 109 22.64 -3.15 -9.08
N SER A 110 22.81 -4.40 -9.54
CA SER A 110 22.75 -5.59 -8.67
C SER A 110 23.88 -5.65 -7.63
N ALA A 111 24.99 -4.96 -7.88
CA ALA A 111 26.14 -4.90 -6.98
C ALA A 111 26.01 -3.79 -5.92
N LEU A 112 25.21 -2.74 -6.20
CA LEU A 112 25.12 -1.54 -5.34
C LEU A 112 24.63 -1.80 -3.91
N PRO A 113 23.64 -2.67 -3.62
CA PRO A 113 23.19 -2.92 -2.25
C PRO A 113 24.30 -3.43 -1.33
N TRP A 114 25.12 -4.36 -1.83
CA TRP A 114 26.26 -4.90 -1.09
C TRP A 114 27.37 -3.86 -0.97
N LEU A 115 27.74 -3.18 -2.06
CA LEU A 115 28.80 -2.16 -2.06
C LEU A 115 28.48 -0.99 -1.12
N ARG A 116 27.22 -0.53 -1.06
CA ARG A 116 26.74 0.48 -0.11
C ARG A 116 26.96 0.04 1.33
N LYS A 117 26.50 -1.16 1.66
CA LYS A 117 26.62 -1.74 3.01
C LYS A 117 28.10 -1.88 3.40
N GLU A 118 28.91 -2.39 2.50
CA GLU A 118 30.34 -2.64 2.76
C GLU A 118 31.12 -1.32 2.91
N TYR A 119 30.80 -0.29 2.12
CA TYR A 119 31.44 1.02 2.23
C TYR A 119 31.14 1.72 3.56
N ILE A 120 29.93 1.55 4.10
CA ILE A 120 29.57 2.07 5.43
C ILE A 120 30.39 1.39 6.54
N HIS A 121 30.63 0.08 6.44
CA HIS A 121 31.31 -0.69 7.47
C HIS A 121 32.85 -0.69 7.35
N HIS A 122 33.36 -0.66 6.12
CA HIS A 122 34.78 -0.81 5.80
C HIS A 122 35.21 0.14 4.66
N PRO A 123 35.20 1.46 4.88
CA PRO A 123 35.51 2.45 3.83
C PRO A 123 36.95 2.36 3.31
N ASP A 124 37.89 1.86 4.13
CA ASP A 124 39.32 1.75 3.80
C ASP A 124 39.66 0.46 3.02
N LEU A 125 38.67 -0.37 2.68
CA LEU A 125 38.89 -1.62 1.96
C LEU A 125 39.44 -1.34 0.55
N LEU A 126 40.62 -1.89 0.27
CA LEU A 126 41.34 -1.64 -0.97
C LEU A 126 40.54 -2.13 -2.18
N GLY A 127 40.27 -1.23 -3.13
CA GLY A 127 39.53 -1.54 -4.36
C GLY A 127 38.00 -1.48 -4.23
N LEU A 128 37.44 -1.26 -3.03
CA LEU A 128 36.00 -1.10 -2.82
C LEU A 128 35.48 0.22 -3.40
N LEU A 129 36.07 1.36 -3.00
CA LEU A 129 35.63 2.68 -3.45
C LEU A 129 35.70 2.86 -4.99
N PRO A 130 36.78 2.46 -5.68
CA PRO A 130 36.82 2.51 -7.14
C PRO A 130 35.72 1.67 -7.80
N LEU A 131 35.54 0.42 -7.37
CA LEU A 131 34.50 -0.46 -7.92
C LEU A 131 33.09 0.06 -7.63
N TYR A 132 32.88 0.61 -6.43
CA TYR A 132 31.60 1.20 -6.06
C TYR A 132 31.25 2.40 -6.94
N ARG A 133 32.22 3.27 -7.20
CA ARG A 133 32.06 4.40 -8.13
C ARG A 133 31.77 3.92 -9.55
N GLU A 134 32.51 2.94 -10.07
CA GLU A 134 32.29 2.40 -11.41
C GLU A 134 30.87 1.82 -11.56
N CYS A 135 30.40 1.07 -10.57
CA CYS A 135 29.02 0.56 -10.56
C CYS A 135 27.98 1.68 -10.52
N LEU A 136 28.18 2.72 -9.71
CA LEU A 136 27.26 3.86 -9.65
C LEU A 136 27.23 4.64 -10.98
N VAL A 137 28.38 4.87 -11.59
CA VAL A 137 28.50 5.58 -12.88
C VAL A 137 27.85 4.78 -14.01
N ALA A 138 28.08 3.46 -14.05
CA ALA A 138 27.48 2.59 -15.05
C ALA A 138 25.95 2.47 -14.88
N GLU A 139 25.47 2.34 -13.64
CA GLU A 139 24.02 2.33 -13.37
C GLU A 139 23.39 3.69 -13.70
N LEU A 140 24.05 4.81 -13.37
CA LEU A 140 23.58 6.15 -13.73
C LEU A 140 23.43 6.32 -15.25
N LYS A 141 24.38 5.81 -16.05
CA LYS A 141 24.27 5.83 -17.52
C LYS A 141 23.05 5.04 -17.98
N LEU A 142 22.86 3.83 -17.46
CA LEU A 142 21.70 3.00 -17.81
C LEU A 142 20.38 3.65 -17.42
N GLU A 143 20.29 4.28 -16.25
CA GLU A 143 19.06 4.95 -15.81
C GLU A 143 18.78 6.23 -16.61
N LEU A 144 19.81 6.97 -17.02
CA LEU A 144 19.67 8.09 -17.95
C LEU A 144 19.21 7.64 -19.34
N GLU A 145 19.71 6.50 -19.85
CA GLU A 145 19.27 5.90 -21.11
C GLU A 145 17.82 5.41 -21.05
N LYS A 146 17.38 4.87 -19.91
CA LYS A 146 15.99 4.45 -19.65
C LYS A 146 15.04 5.61 -19.37
N GLU A 147 15.52 6.86 -19.41
CA GLU A 147 14.78 8.06 -18.99
C GLU A 147 14.23 7.99 -17.55
N SER A 148 14.86 7.19 -16.69
CA SER A 148 14.54 7.04 -15.25
C SER A 148 15.21 8.18 -14.46
N VAL A 149 14.76 9.40 -14.71
CA VAL A 149 15.40 10.65 -14.27
C VAL A 149 15.53 10.73 -12.74
N GLU A 150 14.52 10.29 -12.00
CA GLU A 150 14.56 10.32 -10.53
C GLU A 150 15.67 9.41 -9.98
N THR A 151 15.71 8.16 -10.44
CA THR A 151 16.75 7.20 -10.04
C THR A 151 18.12 7.74 -10.41
N ALA A 152 18.26 8.32 -11.61
CA ALA A 152 19.49 8.98 -12.04
C ALA A 152 19.91 10.14 -11.11
N LEU A 153 18.99 11.01 -10.68
CA LEU A 153 19.31 12.10 -9.74
C LEU A 153 19.73 11.58 -8.36
N THR A 154 19.09 10.51 -7.87
CA THR A 154 19.49 9.90 -6.58
C THR A 154 20.89 9.29 -6.65
N LEU A 155 21.20 8.54 -7.72
CA LEU A 155 22.53 7.98 -7.96
C LEU A 155 23.58 9.09 -8.12
N TRP A 156 23.23 10.18 -8.80
CA TRP A 156 24.12 11.34 -8.92
C TRP A 156 24.47 11.98 -7.58
N ASN A 157 23.47 12.21 -6.72
CA ASN A 157 23.71 12.75 -5.38
C ASN A 157 24.63 11.84 -4.57
N GLU A 158 24.45 10.53 -4.67
CA GLU A 158 25.33 9.55 -4.04
C GLU A 158 26.76 9.62 -4.59
N ILE A 159 26.94 9.65 -5.91
CA ILE A 159 28.26 9.77 -6.57
C ILE A 159 29.02 11.01 -6.11
N VAL A 160 28.37 12.17 -6.04
CA VAL A 160 29.01 13.46 -5.69
C VAL A 160 29.44 13.51 -4.23
N THR A 161 28.84 12.70 -3.35
CA THR A 161 29.26 12.58 -1.94
C THR A 161 30.50 11.71 -1.73
N LEU A 162 30.92 10.93 -2.73
CA LEU A 162 32.08 10.05 -2.63
C LEU A 162 33.40 10.80 -2.83
N PRO A 163 34.47 10.47 -2.07
CA PRO A 163 35.73 11.20 -2.12
C PRO A 163 36.56 10.90 -3.38
N GLY A 164 37.02 11.94 -4.07
CA GLY A 164 37.88 11.85 -5.26
C GLY A 164 37.20 12.37 -6.53
N THR A 165 37.99 12.52 -7.60
CA THR A 165 37.52 13.01 -8.90
C THR A 165 37.66 11.93 -9.96
N ASP A 166 36.63 11.76 -10.77
CA ASP A 166 36.60 10.81 -11.89
C ASP A 166 36.26 11.57 -13.17
N SER A 167 36.99 11.29 -14.24
CA SER A 167 36.79 11.91 -15.55
C SER A 167 35.42 11.57 -16.13
N GLU A 168 34.87 10.39 -15.85
CA GLU A 168 33.54 10.00 -16.37
C GLU A 168 32.41 10.79 -15.69
N ILE A 169 32.55 11.09 -14.40
CA ILE A 169 31.61 11.96 -13.67
C ILE A 169 31.50 13.34 -14.34
N SER A 170 32.62 13.86 -14.85
CA SER A 170 32.65 15.16 -15.54
C SER A 170 31.86 15.14 -16.85
N GLN A 171 31.76 13.99 -17.53
CA GLN A 171 30.97 13.83 -18.76
C GLN A 171 29.47 13.67 -18.49
N LEU A 172 29.10 13.08 -17.35
CA LEU A 172 27.70 12.92 -16.94
C LEU A 172 27.11 14.18 -16.31
N ARG A 173 27.96 15.03 -15.73
CA ARG A 173 27.54 16.28 -15.06
C ARG A 173 26.61 17.15 -15.91
N PRO A 174 26.87 17.45 -17.20
CA PRO A 174 25.99 18.30 -17.99
C PRO A 174 24.60 17.70 -18.19
N LEU A 175 24.50 16.37 -18.34
CA LEU A 175 23.23 15.66 -18.51
C LEU A 175 22.39 15.74 -17.24
N VAL A 176 23.01 15.51 -16.08
CA VAL A 176 22.32 15.63 -14.80
C VAL A 176 21.94 17.08 -14.49
N MET A 177 22.83 18.05 -14.72
CA MET A 177 22.53 19.47 -14.53
C MET A 177 21.38 19.94 -15.43
N LYS A 178 21.25 19.39 -16.64
CA LYS A 178 20.11 19.67 -17.53
C LYS A 178 18.79 19.21 -16.90
N GLU A 179 18.74 18.01 -16.32
CA GLU A 179 17.55 17.50 -15.65
C GLU A 179 17.24 18.26 -14.35
N GLN A 180 18.26 18.66 -13.57
CA GLN A 180 18.06 19.53 -12.41
C GLN A 180 17.52 20.91 -12.83
N SER A 181 18.06 21.50 -13.89
CA SER A 181 17.58 22.78 -14.43
C SER A 181 16.13 22.67 -14.92
N ARG A 182 15.76 21.53 -15.50
CA ARG A 182 14.40 21.26 -15.94
C ARG A 182 13.43 21.15 -14.75
N LEU A 183 13.79 20.42 -13.70
CA LEU A 183 13.00 20.36 -12.47
C LEU A 183 12.73 21.75 -11.92
N LEU A 184 13.78 22.57 -11.75
CA LEU A 184 13.65 23.96 -11.29
C LEU A 184 12.75 24.81 -12.19
N GLN A 185 12.85 24.62 -13.51
CA GLN A 185 12.00 25.32 -14.47
C GLN A 185 10.53 24.92 -14.32
N MET A 186 10.23 23.63 -14.15
CA MET A 186 8.86 23.15 -13.93
C MET A 186 8.27 23.69 -12.63
N GLU A 187 9.03 23.68 -11.54
CA GLU A 187 8.62 24.27 -10.26
C GLU A 187 8.35 25.77 -10.38
N LYS A 188 9.22 26.50 -11.08
CA LYS A 188 9.02 27.94 -11.34
C LYS A 188 7.74 28.20 -12.14
N GLU A 189 7.45 27.39 -13.15
CA GLU A 189 6.22 27.53 -13.94
C GLU A 189 4.96 27.24 -13.12
N ILE A 190 5.01 26.25 -12.22
CA ILE A 190 3.93 25.97 -11.27
C ILE A 190 3.66 27.21 -10.40
N LEU A 191 4.72 27.78 -9.80
CA LEU A 191 4.60 28.98 -8.96
C LEU A 191 4.03 30.18 -9.74
N LEU A 192 4.46 30.41 -10.97
CA LEU A 192 3.93 31.48 -11.82
C LEU A 192 2.44 31.30 -12.14
N CYS A 193 1.97 30.07 -12.36
CA CYS A 193 0.55 29.79 -12.56
C CYS A 193 -0.26 30.01 -11.27
N ILE A 194 0.30 29.70 -10.10
CA ILE A 194 -0.31 29.98 -8.80
C ILE A 194 -0.49 31.49 -8.60
N GLU A 195 0.56 32.29 -8.88
CA GLU A 195 0.52 33.76 -8.78
C GLU A 195 -0.57 34.37 -9.69
N ARG A 196 -0.85 33.74 -10.84
CA ARG A 196 -1.90 34.15 -11.78
C ARG A 196 -3.29 33.63 -11.43
N GLY A 197 -3.44 32.76 -10.42
CA GLY A 197 -4.71 32.15 -10.05
C GLY A 197 -5.23 31.12 -11.06
N GLU A 198 -4.35 30.52 -11.86
CA GLU A 198 -4.66 29.57 -12.94
C GLU A 198 -4.70 28.12 -12.41
N SER A 199 -5.60 27.83 -11.48
CA SER A 199 -5.65 26.54 -10.75
C SER A 199 -5.66 25.30 -11.65
N GLU A 200 -6.39 25.32 -12.78
CA GLU A 200 -6.41 24.21 -13.75
C GLU A 200 -5.04 23.96 -14.38
N GLN A 201 -4.30 25.03 -14.73
CA GLN A 201 -2.94 24.91 -15.27
C GLN A 201 -1.96 24.39 -14.21
N VAL A 202 -2.12 24.82 -12.96
CA VAL A 202 -1.30 24.32 -11.84
C VAL A 202 -1.49 22.81 -11.68
N ILE A 203 -2.73 22.32 -11.70
CA ILE A 203 -3.03 20.88 -11.61
C ILE A 203 -2.33 20.12 -12.74
N ASN A 204 -2.47 20.58 -13.99
CA ASN A 204 -1.84 19.92 -15.14
C ASN A 204 -0.31 19.88 -15.04
N LYS A 205 0.33 20.99 -14.61
CA LYS A 205 1.78 21.04 -14.42
C LYS A 205 2.26 20.15 -13.26
N LEU A 206 1.48 20.06 -12.18
CA LEU A 206 1.76 19.14 -11.08
C LEU A 206 1.60 17.67 -11.49
N GLU A 207 0.67 17.36 -12.40
CA GLU A 207 0.57 16.03 -13.01
C GLU A 207 1.80 15.70 -13.86
N GLU A 208 2.27 16.64 -14.69
CA GLU A 208 3.51 16.49 -15.47
C GLU A 208 4.73 16.29 -14.56
N LEU A 209 4.84 17.08 -13.49
CA LEU A 209 5.89 16.94 -12.47
C LEU A 209 5.85 15.54 -11.85
N ALA A 210 4.68 15.05 -11.47
CA ALA A 210 4.53 13.74 -10.83
C ALA A 210 4.87 12.56 -11.74
N LEU A 211 4.66 12.71 -13.06
CA LEU A 211 5.04 11.69 -14.04
C LEU A 211 6.56 11.58 -14.19
N ARG A 212 7.27 12.71 -14.18
CA ARG A 212 8.72 12.76 -14.42
C ARG A 212 9.56 12.67 -13.14
N TYR A 213 9.07 13.24 -12.03
CA TYR A 213 9.71 13.27 -10.71
C TYR A 213 8.73 12.84 -9.60
N PRO A 214 8.37 11.54 -9.53
CA PRO A 214 7.43 11.01 -8.54
C PRO A 214 7.74 11.35 -7.07
N SER A 215 9.00 11.32 -6.61
CA SER A 215 9.33 11.71 -5.23
C SER A 215 9.03 13.17 -4.93
N GLU A 216 9.36 14.08 -5.85
CA GLU A 216 9.10 15.51 -5.68
C GLU A 216 7.61 15.81 -5.59
N SER A 217 6.76 15.06 -6.30
CA SER A 217 5.30 15.27 -6.25
C SER A 217 4.71 15.21 -4.83
N LYS A 218 5.34 14.49 -3.90
CA LYS A 218 4.89 14.38 -2.51
C LYS A 218 4.99 15.70 -1.75
N SER A 219 6.00 16.52 -2.03
CA SER A 219 6.16 17.83 -1.37
C SER A 219 5.07 18.82 -1.82
N TRP A 220 4.55 18.64 -3.03
CA TRP A 220 3.53 19.47 -3.64
C TRP A 220 2.09 19.02 -3.35
N LEU A 221 1.87 17.95 -2.58
CA LEU A 221 0.53 17.37 -2.36
C LEU A 221 -0.47 18.41 -1.80
N LYS A 222 -0.06 19.22 -0.82
CA LYS A 222 -0.95 20.26 -0.24
C LYS A 222 -1.35 21.31 -1.26
N VAL A 223 -0.42 21.71 -2.13
CA VAL A 223 -0.70 22.66 -3.21
C VAL A 223 -1.67 22.04 -4.22
N PHE A 224 -1.47 20.76 -4.57
CA PHE A 224 -2.39 20.03 -5.43
C PHE A 224 -3.81 19.97 -4.84
N GLU A 225 -3.94 19.70 -3.55
CA GLU A 225 -5.24 19.67 -2.85
C GLU A 225 -5.96 21.02 -2.90
N GLU A 226 -5.25 22.11 -2.57
CA GLU A 226 -5.80 23.46 -2.57
C GLU A 226 -6.22 23.89 -3.98
N GLN A 227 -5.36 23.71 -4.98
CA GLN A 227 -5.65 24.12 -6.35
C GLN A 227 -6.77 23.28 -6.97
N SER A 228 -6.85 21.99 -6.64
CA SER A 228 -7.97 21.13 -7.07
C SER A 228 -9.31 21.61 -6.51
N ARG A 229 -9.35 22.04 -5.24
CA ARG A 229 -10.55 22.62 -4.64
C ARG A 229 -10.95 23.95 -5.28
N LEU A 230 -9.98 24.83 -5.55
CA LEU A 230 -10.23 26.10 -6.23
C LEU A 230 -10.74 25.91 -7.66
N ALA A 231 -10.18 24.95 -8.41
CA ALA A 231 -10.68 24.57 -9.73
C ALA A 231 -12.11 24.00 -9.65
N ALA A 232 -12.36 23.09 -8.70
CA ALA A 232 -13.69 22.52 -8.45
C ALA A 232 -14.75 23.59 -8.14
N LEU A 233 -14.42 24.62 -7.34
CA LEU A 233 -15.30 25.76 -7.08
C LEU A 233 -15.68 26.48 -8.38
N LYS A 234 -14.70 26.76 -9.25
CA LYS A 234 -14.93 27.41 -10.55
C LYS A 234 -15.81 26.56 -11.47
N PHE A 235 -15.59 25.24 -11.52
CA PHE A 235 -16.43 24.34 -12.31
C PHE A 235 -17.86 24.25 -11.78
N LEU A 236 -18.02 24.21 -10.45
CA LEU A 236 -19.34 24.22 -9.81
C LEU A 236 -20.10 25.53 -10.11
N GLU A 237 -19.43 26.68 -10.07
CA GLU A 237 -20.02 27.99 -10.41
C GLU A 237 -20.45 28.07 -11.88
N ARG A 238 -19.69 27.45 -12.78
CA ARG A 238 -20.00 27.36 -14.22
C ARG A 238 -20.97 26.25 -14.57
N SER A 239 -21.37 25.41 -13.60
CA SER A 239 -22.16 24.19 -13.83
C SER A 239 -21.50 23.20 -14.82
N ASP A 240 -20.16 23.17 -14.86
CA ASP A 240 -19.39 22.18 -15.62
C ASP A 240 -19.20 20.91 -14.78
N PHE A 241 -20.26 20.10 -14.68
CA PHE A 241 -20.28 18.89 -13.88
C PHE A 241 -19.31 17.79 -14.34
N PRO A 242 -19.04 17.59 -15.66
CA PRO A 242 -18.01 16.64 -16.10
C PRO A 242 -16.61 17.01 -15.62
N ALA A 243 -16.18 18.27 -15.80
CA ALA A 243 -14.87 18.72 -15.33
C ALA A 243 -14.76 18.71 -13.81
N LEU A 244 -15.86 19.06 -13.11
CA LEU A 244 -15.96 18.97 -11.65
C LEU A 244 -15.74 17.54 -11.16
N GLN A 245 -16.45 16.56 -11.72
CA GLN A 245 -16.33 15.16 -11.35
C GLN A 245 -14.89 14.68 -11.55
N GLN A 246 -14.31 14.90 -12.73
CA GLN A 246 -12.96 14.44 -13.05
C GLN A 246 -11.91 15.03 -12.11
N THR A 247 -12.03 16.33 -11.80
CA THR A 247 -11.10 17.04 -10.90
C THR A 247 -11.19 16.49 -9.47
N LEU A 248 -12.40 16.27 -8.95
CA LEU A 248 -12.60 15.75 -7.61
C LEU A 248 -12.18 14.28 -7.47
N GLU A 249 -12.45 13.44 -8.47
CA GLU A 249 -12.00 12.05 -8.45
C GLU A 249 -10.47 11.94 -8.47
N LYS A 250 -9.79 12.74 -9.30
CA LYS A 250 -8.31 12.84 -9.32
C LYS A 250 -7.76 13.32 -7.97
N LEU A 251 -8.41 14.31 -7.36
CA LEU A 251 -8.06 14.80 -6.03
C LEU A 251 -8.11 13.67 -5.00
N LEU A 252 -9.21 12.94 -4.94
CA LEU A 252 -9.43 11.89 -3.95
C LEU A 252 -8.56 10.64 -4.19
N GLN A 253 -8.16 10.38 -5.44
CA GLN A 253 -7.17 9.35 -5.75
C GLN A 253 -5.81 9.67 -5.13
N ARG A 254 -5.40 10.94 -5.12
CA ARG A 254 -4.10 11.37 -4.58
C ARG A 254 -4.14 11.63 -3.08
N SER A 255 -5.17 12.33 -2.60
CA SER A 255 -5.35 12.64 -1.18
C SER A 255 -6.74 12.28 -0.68
N THR A 256 -6.80 11.27 0.19
CA THR A 256 -8.02 10.96 0.94
C THR A 256 -8.37 12.04 1.94
N HIS A 257 -7.44 12.93 2.32
CA HIS A 257 -7.68 13.94 3.33
C HIS A 257 -8.69 15.01 2.88
N SER A 258 -8.78 15.27 1.58
CA SER A 258 -9.69 16.26 1.02
C SER A 258 -11.15 15.80 0.96
N TRP A 259 -11.44 14.55 1.36
CA TRP A 259 -12.78 13.97 1.25
C TRP A 259 -13.92 14.78 1.89
N PRO A 260 -13.82 15.24 3.16
CA PRO A 260 -14.88 16.02 3.79
C PRO A 260 -15.20 17.32 3.05
N LEU A 261 -14.26 17.81 2.25
CA LEU A 261 -14.33 19.06 1.51
C LEU A 261 -14.95 18.88 0.11
N CYS A 262 -15.11 17.64 -0.36
CA CYS A 262 -15.46 17.35 -1.75
C CYS A 262 -16.73 16.48 -1.91
N ARG A 263 -17.18 15.81 -0.85
CA ARG A 263 -18.26 14.80 -0.89
C ARG A 263 -19.57 15.31 -1.50
N SER A 264 -20.03 16.51 -1.13
CA SER A 264 -21.29 17.05 -1.63
C SER A 264 -21.18 17.51 -3.09
N ALA A 265 -20.04 18.13 -3.43
CA ALA A 265 -19.76 18.57 -4.80
C ALA A 265 -19.64 17.37 -5.77
N LEU A 266 -18.97 16.30 -5.35
CA LEU A 266 -18.86 15.08 -6.14
C LEU A 266 -20.22 14.40 -6.32
N THR A 267 -21.02 14.33 -5.25
CA THR A 267 -22.38 13.75 -5.32
C THR A 267 -23.28 14.54 -6.27
N LEU A 268 -23.19 15.87 -6.23
CA LEU A 268 -23.91 16.72 -7.18
C LEU A 268 -23.45 16.46 -8.62
N ALA A 269 -22.14 16.36 -8.87
CA ALA A 269 -21.61 16.07 -10.19
C ALA A 269 -22.09 14.70 -10.72
N TRP A 270 -22.13 13.67 -9.87
CA TRP A 270 -22.65 12.35 -10.22
C TRP A 270 -24.13 12.37 -10.57
N ILE A 271 -24.95 13.08 -9.80
CA ILE A 271 -26.39 13.24 -10.07
C ILE A 271 -26.63 13.89 -11.44
N GLU A 272 -25.86 14.93 -11.76
CA GLU A 272 -26.06 15.72 -12.99
C GLU A 272 -25.48 15.04 -14.24
N ASN A 273 -24.38 14.29 -14.12
CA ASN A 273 -23.74 13.62 -15.24
C ASN A 273 -24.36 12.25 -15.57
N GLY A 274 -25.07 11.61 -14.63
CA GLY A 274 -25.57 10.24 -14.82
C GLY A 274 -24.45 9.20 -14.97
N HIS A 275 -23.24 9.51 -14.50
CA HIS A 275 -22.07 8.64 -14.55
C HIS A 275 -21.76 8.08 -13.15
N GLY A 276 -21.70 6.75 -13.04
CA GLY A 276 -21.48 6.04 -11.78
C GLY A 276 -22.76 5.45 -11.20
N SER A 277 -22.64 4.43 -10.35
CA SER A 277 -23.80 3.88 -9.64
C SER A 277 -24.22 4.87 -8.56
N LEU A 278 -25.30 5.62 -8.78
CA LEU A 278 -25.87 6.53 -7.76
C LEU A 278 -26.19 5.79 -6.45
N ALA A 279 -26.45 4.49 -6.51
CA ALA A 279 -26.70 3.66 -5.33
C ALA A 279 -25.44 3.51 -4.48
N GLU A 280 -24.25 3.44 -5.08
CA GLU A 280 -22.99 3.40 -4.34
C GLU A 280 -22.71 4.74 -3.63
N ALA A 281 -23.27 5.86 -4.11
CA ALA A 281 -23.13 7.16 -3.45
C ALA A 281 -23.88 7.24 -2.09
N LEU A 282 -24.84 6.34 -1.84
CA LEU A 282 -25.50 6.26 -0.53
C LEU A 282 -24.51 5.83 0.57
N THR A 283 -23.41 5.18 0.20
CA THR A 283 -22.36 4.79 1.15
C THR A 283 -21.60 5.98 1.75
N TRP A 284 -21.76 7.19 1.19
CA TRP A 284 -21.14 8.41 1.72
C TRP A 284 -22.10 9.51 2.15
N LEU A 285 -23.25 9.67 1.47
CA LEU A 285 -24.26 10.68 1.83
C LEU A 285 -25.64 10.03 1.92
N PRO A 286 -25.85 9.12 2.90
CA PRO A 286 -27.11 8.39 3.06
C PRO A 286 -28.30 9.27 3.46
N ASP A 287 -28.04 10.50 3.90
CA ASP A 287 -29.08 11.47 4.27
C ASP A 287 -29.23 12.61 3.24
N SER A 288 -28.67 12.45 2.04
CA SER A 288 -28.88 13.40 0.94
C SER A 288 -30.24 13.19 0.28
N ALA A 289 -31.17 14.13 0.50
CA ALA A 289 -32.46 14.13 -0.16
C ALA A 289 -32.33 14.20 -1.70
N ALA A 290 -31.35 14.95 -2.20
CA ALA A 290 -31.07 15.08 -3.63
C ALA A 290 -30.67 13.73 -4.25
N LEU A 291 -29.85 12.95 -3.54
CA LEU A 291 -29.41 11.64 -4.01
C LEU A 291 -30.56 10.62 -4.04
N HIS A 292 -31.38 10.58 -2.99
CA HIS A 292 -32.57 9.72 -2.97
C HIS A 292 -33.59 10.11 -4.05
N LEU A 293 -33.77 11.40 -4.32
CA LEU A 293 -34.62 11.87 -5.39
C LEU A 293 -34.08 11.45 -6.77
N ALA A 294 -32.77 11.54 -6.98
CA ALA A 294 -32.12 11.09 -8.21
C ALA A 294 -32.27 9.58 -8.42
N LEU A 295 -32.08 8.77 -7.38
CA LEU A 295 -32.29 7.32 -7.42
C LEU A 295 -33.74 6.92 -7.69
N ALA A 296 -34.70 7.64 -7.10
CA ALA A 296 -36.11 7.44 -7.41
C ALA A 296 -36.41 7.74 -8.89
N LYS A 297 -35.81 8.80 -9.44
CA LYS A 297 -35.93 9.15 -10.86
C LYS A 297 -35.29 8.11 -11.77
N GLU A 298 -34.10 7.61 -11.44
CA GLU A 298 -33.41 6.56 -12.19
C GLU A 298 -34.24 5.26 -12.21
N SER A 299 -34.79 4.87 -11.05
CA SER A 299 -35.65 3.68 -10.91
C SER A 299 -36.98 3.81 -11.68
N ALA A 300 -37.47 5.04 -11.89
CA ALA A 300 -38.65 5.29 -12.72
C ALA A 300 -38.39 5.13 -14.22
N GLN A 301 -37.12 5.32 -14.63
CA GLN A 301 -36.70 5.33 -16.03
C GLN A 301 -36.16 3.97 -16.50
N SER A 302 -35.98 3.00 -15.61
CA SER A 302 -35.48 1.66 -15.95
C SER A 302 -36.58 0.74 -16.49
N ASP A 303 -36.23 -0.11 -17.48
CA ASP A 303 -37.12 -1.12 -18.09
C ASP A 303 -37.66 -2.16 -17.08
N HIS A 304 -36.95 -2.30 -15.95
CA HIS A 304 -37.39 -3.01 -14.77
C HIS A 304 -37.48 -2.00 -13.62
N PRO A 305 -38.66 -1.43 -13.34
CA PRO A 305 -38.79 -0.43 -12.28
C PRO A 305 -38.42 -1.08 -10.94
N LEU A 306 -37.30 -0.64 -10.37
CA LEU A 306 -37.01 -0.89 -8.96
C LEU A 306 -38.07 -0.17 -8.13
N ASP A 307 -38.39 -0.72 -6.95
CA ASP A 307 -39.36 -0.09 -6.06
C ASP A 307 -38.82 1.30 -5.63
N MET A 308 -39.43 2.37 -6.17
CA MET A 308 -39.12 3.76 -5.85
C MET A 308 -39.55 4.14 -4.42
N THR A 309 -40.49 3.40 -3.85
CA THR A 309 -41.13 3.66 -2.56
C THR A 309 -40.15 3.92 -1.41
N PRO A 310 -39.09 3.12 -1.18
CA PRO A 310 -38.12 3.38 -0.12
C PRO A 310 -37.44 4.74 -0.26
N HIS A 311 -37.03 5.13 -1.48
CA HIS A 311 -36.34 6.40 -1.70
C HIS A 311 -37.27 7.60 -1.54
N LEU A 312 -38.49 7.54 -2.07
CA LEU A 312 -39.47 8.61 -1.90
C LEU A 312 -39.91 8.78 -0.43
N LYS A 313 -40.08 7.68 0.31
CA LYS A 313 -40.35 7.75 1.76
C LYS A 313 -39.22 8.43 2.52
N LYS A 314 -37.96 8.12 2.18
CA LYS A 314 -36.79 8.75 2.80
C LYS A 314 -36.70 10.24 2.45
N VAL A 315 -36.98 10.65 1.22
CA VAL A 315 -37.06 12.08 0.84
C VAL A 315 -38.13 12.81 1.65
N SER A 316 -39.33 12.23 1.76
CA SER A 316 -40.40 12.83 2.56
C SER A 316 -40.05 12.93 4.04
N HIS A 317 -39.33 11.95 4.59
CA HIS A 317 -38.81 12.03 5.96
C HIS A 317 -37.75 13.13 6.13
N LEU A 318 -36.88 13.34 5.15
CA LEU A 318 -35.78 14.32 5.22
C LEU A 318 -36.24 15.76 4.99
N VAL A 319 -37.19 15.99 4.09
CA VAL A 319 -37.60 17.33 3.62
C VAL A 319 -39.01 17.72 4.11
N GLY A 320 -39.81 16.74 4.53
CA GLY A 320 -41.20 16.94 4.95
C GLY A 320 -42.23 16.54 3.88
N GLY A 321 -43.46 17.05 4.03
CA GLY A 321 -44.59 16.71 3.15
C GLY A 321 -44.54 17.35 1.76
N GLU A 322 -43.90 18.52 1.62
CA GLU A 322 -43.76 19.21 0.33
C GLU A 322 -42.35 18.98 -0.25
N ILE A 323 -42.27 18.10 -1.26
CA ILE A 323 -41.01 17.80 -1.95
C ILE A 323 -40.80 18.81 -3.08
N ASP A 324 -39.86 19.73 -2.89
CA ASP A 324 -39.42 20.71 -3.89
C ASP A 324 -38.03 20.34 -4.43
N ALA A 325 -37.98 19.76 -5.63
CA ALA A 325 -36.75 19.29 -6.25
C ALA A 325 -35.71 20.41 -6.45
N LEU A 326 -36.17 21.65 -6.73
CA LEU A 326 -35.29 22.77 -7.01
C LEU A 326 -34.61 23.24 -5.71
N LYS A 327 -35.38 23.38 -4.62
CA LYS A 327 -34.82 23.68 -3.29
C LYS A 327 -33.87 22.60 -2.79
N ILE A 328 -34.21 21.33 -3.00
CA ILE A 328 -33.35 20.20 -2.62
C ILE A 328 -32.00 20.27 -3.35
N ARG A 329 -32.01 20.59 -4.65
CA ARG A 329 -30.79 20.78 -5.46
C ARG A 329 -29.99 21.99 -5.00
N GLU A 330 -30.64 23.13 -4.78
CA GLU A 330 -29.99 24.36 -4.29
C GLU A 330 -29.31 24.14 -2.93
N GLN A 331 -29.96 23.37 -2.04
CA GLN A 331 -29.38 22.98 -0.76
C GLN A 331 -28.07 22.21 -0.93
N LEU A 332 -28.06 21.18 -1.78
CA LEU A 332 -26.86 20.39 -2.04
C LEU A 332 -25.76 21.24 -2.68
N SER A 333 -26.11 22.12 -3.63
CA SER A 333 -25.16 23.03 -4.26
C SER A 333 -24.55 24.02 -3.27
N ARG A 334 -25.35 24.53 -2.33
CA ARG A 334 -24.87 25.40 -1.26
C ARG A 334 -23.87 24.66 -0.36
N THR A 335 -24.25 23.49 0.15
CA THR A 335 -23.37 22.67 0.99
C THR A 335 -22.08 22.28 0.26
N ALA A 336 -22.16 21.98 -1.04
CA ALA A 336 -20.98 21.72 -1.87
C ALA A 336 -20.01 22.91 -1.93
N ARG A 337 -20.52 24.15 -2.03
CA ARG A 337 -19.68 25.37 -2.01
C ARG A 337 -19.03 25.59 -0.65
N GLU A 338 -19.79 25.42 0.43
CA GLU A 338 -19.31 25.56 1.82
C GLU A 338 -18.19 24.54 2.09
N GLU A 339 -18.41 23.26 1.78
CA GLU A 339 -17.40 22.20 1.94
C GLU A 339 -16.13 22.49 1.12
N LEU A 340 -16.27 22.88 -0.15
CA LEU A 340 -15.12 23.18 -1.00
C LEU A 340 -14.33 24.40 -0.52
N ARG A 341 -14.97 25.37 0.16
CA ARG A 341 -14.31 26.51 0.82
C ARG A 341 -13.62 26.14 2.13
N GLY A 342 -13.90 24.97 2.68
CA GLY A 342 -13.36 24.55 3.98
C GLY A 342 -14.23 24.95 5.15
N GLU A 343 -15.48 25.33 4.90
CA GLU A 343 -16.45 25.64 5.95
C GLU A 343 -17.01 24.33 6.53
N THR A 344 -17.31 24.35 7.84
CA THR A 344 -17.79 23.17 8.58
C THR A 344 -19.23 22.85 8.21
N SER A 345 -19.40 21.88 7.29
CA SER A 345 -20.69 21.26 7.01
C SER A 345 -21.01 20.18 8.06
N PRO A 346 -22.26 20.04 8.53
CA PRO A 346 -22.63 19.00 9.47
C PRO A 346 -22.26 17.63 8.90
N ALA A 347 -21.49 16.84 9.66
CA ALA A 347 -21.10 15.51 9.25
C ALA A 347 -22.34 14.59 9.20
N PRO A 348 -22.44 13.70 8.18
CA PRO A 348 -23.48 12.69 8.16
C PRO A 348 -23.37 11.79 9.40
N LEU A 349 -24.52 11.33 9.89
CA LEU A 349 -24.56 10.47 11.08
C LEU A 349 -23.84 9.15 10.78
N VAL A 350 -22.75 8.87 11.51
CA VAL A 350 -21.93 7.66 11.33
C VAL A 350 -22.77 6.38 11.38
N HIS A 351 -23.81 6.37 12.21
CA HIS A 351 -24.76 5.26 12.30
C HIS A 351 -25.47 4.94 10.97
N ASN A 352 -25.93 5.96 10.25
CA ASN A 352 -26.64 5.79 8.98
C ASN A 352 -25.67 5.29 7.89
N ILE A 353 -24.45 5.79 7.91
CA ILE A 353 -23.42 5.36 6.95
C ILE A 353 -23.02 3.91 7.20
N ALA A 354 -22.82 3.53 8.47
CA ALA A 354 -22.54 2.15 8.83
C ALA A 354 -23.68 1.23 8.38
N ALA A 355 -24.94 1.58 8.67
CA ALA A 355 -26.10 0.79 8.26
C ALA A 355 -26.15 0.54 6.73
N GLU A 356 -25.93 1.57 5.91
CA GLU A 356 -25.87 1.41 4.45
C GLU A 356 -24.69 0.53 4.01
N TRP A 357 -23.53 0.68 4.66
CA TRP A 357 -22.38 -0.18 4.41
C TRP A 357 -22.65 -1.64 4.72
N PHE A 358 -23.28 -1.94 5.86
CA PHE A 358 -23.69 -3.28 6.25
C PHE A 358 -24.64 -3.92 5.24
N ARG A 359 -25.66 -3.16 4.81
CA ARG A 359 -26.64 -3.62 3.82
C ARG A 359 -25.98 -3.91 2.48
N HIS A 360 -25.25 -2.95 1.94
CA HIS A 360 -24.55 -3.09 0.66
C HIS A 360 -23.53 -4.23 0.69
N PHE A 361 -22.82 -4.41 1.81
CA PHE A 361 -21.91 -5.53 2.02
C PHE A 361 -22.62 -6.89 1.94
N TRP A 362 -23.70 -7.06 2.70
CA TRP A 362 -24.43 -8.33 2.78
C TRP A 362 -25.00 -8.75 1.42
N ASP A 363 -25.61 -7.79 0.72
CA ASP A 363 -26.19 -8.00 -0.61
C ASP A 363 -25.13 -8.36 -1.66
N ARG A 364 -23.95 -7.72 -1.59
CA ARG A 364 -22.87 -7.91 -2.57
C ARG A 364 -22.27 -9.31 -2.56
N PHE A 365 -22.11 -9.90 -1.38
CA PHE A 365 -21.53 -11.24 -1.22
C PHE A 365 -22.59 -12.35 -1.17
N ALA A 366 -23.88 -12.00 -1.24
CA ALA A 366 -25.01 -12.93 -1.21
C ALA A 366 -24.96 -13.87 0.01
N PHE A 367 -24.59 -13.34 1.18
CA PHE A 367 -24.63 -14.10 2.42
C PHE A 367 -26.06 -14.49 2.76
N ALA A 368 -26.24 -15.68 3.33
CA ALA A 368 -27.56 -16.18 3.70
C ALA A 368 -28.15 -15.35 4.86
N GLY A 369 -29.47 -15.15 4.82
CA GLY A 369 -30.20 -14.43 5.87
C GLY A 369 -30.08 -12.91 5.80
N SER A 370 -30.45 -12.23 6.88
CA SER A 370 -30.37 -10.77 7.01
C SER A 370 -29.02 -10.33 7.59
N PRO A 371 -28.53 -9.12 7.25
CA PRO A 371 -27.33 -8.58 7.86
C PRO A 371 -27.44 -8.53 9.40
N PRO A 372 -26.33 -8.74 10.12
CA PRO A 372 -26.31 -8.64 11.58
C PRO A 372 -26.72 -7.24 12.01
N ARG A 373 -27.23 -7.12 13.24
CA ARG A 373 -27.59 -5.82 13.82
C ARG A 373 -26.37 -4.90 13.82
N VAL A 374 -26.58 -3.63 13.46
CA VAL A 374 -25.54 -2.60 13.46
C VAL A 374 -24.86 -2.57 14.83
N PRO A 375 -23.52 -2.60 14.89
CA PRO A 375 -22.76 -2.59 16.13
C PRO A 375 -23.05 -1.32 16.94
N VAL A 376 -22.81 -1.39 18.25
CA VAL A 376 -22.80 -0.19 19.09
C VAL A 376 -21.65 0.70 18.60
N ILE A 377 -21.93 1.95 18.27
CA ILE A 377 -20.91 2.88 17.75
C ILE A 377 -20.44 3.77 18.89
N ILE A 378 -19.12 3.81 19.12
CA ILE A 378 -18.47 4.71 20.07
C ILE A 378 -17.55 5.64 19.29
N GLU A 379 -17.77 6.94 19.46
CA GLU A 379 -17.01 7.97 18.78
C GLU A 379 -15.95 8.57 19.70
N HIS A 380 -14.75 8.71 19.17
CA HIS A 380 -13.56 9.22 19.85
C HIS A 380 -13.13 10.51 19.16
N ALA A 381 -12.53 11.43 19.91
CA ALA A 381 -12.06 12.71 19.37
C ALA A 381 -10.74 12.57 18.60
N SER A 382 -9.91 11.58 18.93
CA SER A 382 -8.59 11.40 18.33
C SER A 382 -8.16 9.92 18.29
N VAL A 383 -7.12 9.62 17.49
CA VAL A 383 -6.53 8.26 17.44
C VAL A 383 -5.84 7.94 18.74
N GLU A 384 -5.24 8.93 19.38
CA GLU A 384 -4.57 8.81 20.66
C GLU A 384 -5.55 8.41 21.78
N GLU A 385 -6.74 9.02 21.80
CA GLU A 385 -7.82 8.65 22.73
C GLU A 385 -8.32 7.23 22.47
N LEU A 386 -8.51 6.87 21.20
CA LEU A 386 -8.89 5.51 20.80
C LEU A 386 -7.86 4.47 21.23
N ASP A 387 -6.57 4.76 21.06
CA ASP A 387 -5.46 3.89 21.47
C ASP A 387 -5.44 3.68 22.98
N GLN A 388 -5.64 4.75 23.75
CA GLN A 388 -5.75 4.67 25.20
C GLN A 388 -6.96 3.86 25.64
N HIS A 389 -8.09 4.02 24.95
CA HIS A 389 -9.32 3.31 25.25
C HIS A 389 -9.20 1.80 25.00
N LEU A 390 -8.59 1.41 23.88
CA LEU A 390 -8.46 0.01 23.47
C LEU A 390 -7.17 -0.67 23.94
N GLY A 391 -6.22 0.08 24.50
CA GLY A 391 -4.93 -0.45 24.97
C GLY A 391 -4.05 -1.03 23.86
N SER A 392 -4.31 -0.66 22.60
CA SER A 392 -3.58 -1.13 21.41
C SER A 392 -3.45 -0.01 20.40
N THR A 393 -2.38 -0.01 19.60
CA THR A 393 -2.20 0.94 18.49
C THR A 393 -2.83 0.39 17.21
N GLY A 394 -3.31 1.27 16.33
CA GLY A 394 -3.96 0.84 15.09
C GLY A 394 -4.65 1.96 14.30
N GLY A 395 -5.60 1.58 13.44
CA GLY A 395 -6.33 2.53 12.58
C GLY A 395 -7.38 3.38 13.34
N PRO A 396 -7.88 4.46 12.72
CA PRO A 396 -8.93 5.34 13.26
C PRO A 396 -10.34 4.74 13.27
N VAL A 397 -10.55 3.57 12.67
CA VAL A 397 -11.75 2.75 12.83
C VAL A 397 -11.32 1.38 13.31
N ARG A 398 -11.98 0.86 14.35
CA ARG A 398 -11.72 -0.48 14.90
C ARG A 398 -13.01 -1.14 15.35
N LEU A 399 -13.10 -2.44 15.12
CA LEU A 399 -14.25 -3.22 15.55
C LEU A 399 -13.84 -4.16 16.68
N GLU A 400 -14.36 -3.91 17.88
CA GLU A 400 -14.22 -4.81 19.02
C GLU A 400 -15.36 -5.85 18.97
N SER A 401 -15.00 -7.13 19.04
CA SER A 401 -15.96 -8.23 19.12
C SER A 401 -15.80 -8.98 20.43
N ILE A 402 -16.87 -9.09 21.21
CA ILE A 402 -16.94 -9.99 22.36
C ILE A 402 -17.63 -11.26 21.89
N SER A 403 -16.92 -12.39 21.98
CA SER A 403 -17.44 -13.70 21.63
C SER A 403 -17.48 -14.62 22.84
N GLU A 404 -18.56 -15.41 22.94
CA GLU A 404 -18.70 -16.49 23.91
C GLU A 404 -18.98 -17.78 23.16
N TYR A 405 -18.23 -18.85 23.45
CA TYR A 405 -18.38 -20.16 22.80
C TYR A 405 -18.32 -20.12 21.25
N GLY A 406 -17.51 -19.21 20.69
CA GLY A 406 -17.39 -19.04 19.23
C GLY A 406 -18.53 -18.27 18.57
N GLN A 407 -19.51 -17.78 19.34
CA GLN A 407 -20.56 -16.89 18.84
C GLN A 407 -20.28 -15.44 19.23
N VAL A 408 -20.42 -14.52 18.29
CA VAL A 408 -20.28 -13.08 18.54
C VAL A 408 -21.49 -12.58 19.33
N GLN A 409 -21.29 -12.20 20.59
CA GLN A 409 -22.34 -11.70 21.49
C GLN A 409 -22.53 -10.19 21.36
N LYS A 410 -21.42 -9.45 21.16
CA LYS A 410 -21.43 -7.99 21.05
C LYS A 410 -20.40 -7.53 20.04
N LEU A 411 -20.79 -6.60 19.18
CA LEU A 411 -19.90 -5.86 18.30
C LEU A 411 -19.96 -4.37 18.67
N THR A 412 -18.79 -3.79 18.94
CA THR A 412 -18.63 -2.36 19.22
C THR A 412 -17.71 -1.76 18.16
N LEU A 413 -18.22 -0.81 17.38
CA LEU A 413 -17.45 -0.08 16.38
C LEU A 413 -16.92 1.22 16.98
N HIS A 414 -15.61 1.33 17.09
CA HIS A 414 -14.91 2.50 17.55
C HIS A 414 -14.46 3.36 16.37
N VAL A 415 -14.73 4.66 16.44
CA VAL A 415 -14.60 5.57 15.30
C VAL A 415 -14.00 6.91 15.73
N VAL A 416 -13.00 7.42 15.01
CA VAL A 416 -12.53 8.81 15.15
C VAL A 416 -13.24 9.71 14.13
N ARG A 417 -14.11 10.61 14.61
CA ARG A 417 -15.03 11.41 13.77
C ARG A 417 -14.33 12.29 12.73
N ASP A 418 -13.21 12.90 13.10
CA ASP A 418 -12.56 13.94 12.31
C ASP A 418 -11.63 13.39 11.22
N ILE A 419 -11.55 12.05 11.07
CA ILE A 419 -10.67 11.44 10.09
C ILE A 419 -11.45 11.15 8.78
N PRO A 420 -11.01 11.70 7.63
CA PRO A 420 -11.61 11.59 6.29
C PRO A 420 -11.95 10.19 5.77
N PHE A 421 -11.60 9.14 6.50
CA PHE A 421 -11.50 7.76 6.02
C PHE A 421 -12.74 6.90 6.30
N LEU A 422 -13.71 7.45 7.02
CA LEU A 422 -14.73 6.66 7.71
C LEU A 422 -15.68 5.84 6.82
N CYS A 423 -15.73 6.04 5.50
CA CYS A 423 -16.86 5.47 4.75
C CYS A 423 -16.54 4.95 3.36
N GLN A 424 -15.28 4.58 3.02
CA GLN A 424 -15.00 3.78 1.81
C GLN A 424 -13.85 2.77 1.92
N ASP A 425 -12.94 2.90 2.88
CA ASP A 425 -11.83 1.95 3.05
C ASP A 425 -11.85 1.23 4.41
N GLN A 426 -11.77 1.92 5.56
CA GLN A 426 -11.54 1.20 6.84
C GLN A 426 -12.81 0.61 7.40
N LEU A 427 -13.94 1.33 7.33
CA LEU A 427 -15.18 0.79 7.85
C LEU A 427 -15.55 -0.52 7.12
N PRO A 428 -15.62 -0.58 5.77
CA PRO A 428 -15.85 -1.84 5.08
C PRO A 428 -14.81 -2.91 5.44
N ARG A 429 -13.53 -2.55 5.56
CA ARG A 429 -12.44 -3.46 5.90
C ARG A 429 -12.56 -4.05 7.30
N GLU A 430 -12.84 -3.24 8.32
CA GLU A 430 -12.98 -3.70 9.71
C GLU A 430 -14.25 -4.53 9.89
N LEU A 431 -15.36 -4.11 9.26
CA LEU A 431 -16.57 -4.92 9.20
C LEU A 431 -16.31 -6.26 8.53
N PHE A 432 -15.59 -6.26 7.40
CA PHE A 432 -15.22 -7.47 6.68
C PHE A 432 -14.39 -8.42 7.55
N ARG A 433 -13.34 -7.89 8.19
CA ARG A 433 -12.42 -8.68 9.02
C ARG A 433 -13.12 -9.36 10.19
N ALA A 434 -14.08 -8.70 10.84
CA ALA A 434 -14.79 -9.28 11.97
C ALA A 434 -15.91 -10.24 11.56
N LEU A 435 -16.56 -9.98 10.41
CA LEU A 435 -17.74 -10.74 9.99
C LEU A 435 -17.40 -11.90 9.06
N ILE A 436 -16.25 -11.90 8.38
CA ILE A 436 -15.90 -12.96 7.43
C ILE A 436 -15.90 -14.35 8.07
N ASP A 437 -15.33 -14.48 9.26
CA ASP A 437 -15.25 -15.77 9.95
C ASP A 437 -16.65 -16.27 10.35
N THR A 438 -17.55 -15.33 10.70
CA THR A 438 -18.96 -15.63 11.01
C THR A 438 -19.76 -15.96 9.74
N ALA A 439 -19.56 -15.21 8.66
CA ALA A 439 -20.31 -15.33 7.42
C ALA A 439 -19.88 -16.53 6.56
N LEU A 440 -18.62 -16.94 6.67
CA LEU A 440 -18.10 -18.13 6.01
C LEU A 440 -18.15 -19.38 6.89
N GLU A 441 -18.51 -19.26 8.18
CA GLU A 441 -18.47 -20.36 9.16
C GLU A 441 -17.07 -21.01 9.25
N THR A 442 -16.02 -20.17 9.22
CA THR A 442 -14.62 -20.63 9.07
C THR A 442 -13.67 -20.02 10.11
N PRO A 443 -12.63 -20.75 10.57
CA PRO A 443 -11.84 -20.33 11.73
C PRO A 443 -10.70 -19.33 11.46
N ARG A 444 -10.44 -18.93 10.20
CA ARG A 444 -9.67 -17.72 9.76
C ARG A 444 -9.21 -17.84 8.30
N CYS A 445 -9.39 -16.77 7.52
CA CYS A 445 -8.79 -16.64 6.19
C CYS A 445 -7.31 -16.21 6.26
N PRO A 446 -6.46 -16.57 5.28
CA PRO A 446 -5.09 -16.06 5.22
C PRO A 446 -5.08 -14.53 5.01
N PRO A 447 -4.08 -13.79 5.52
CA PRO A 447 -4.07 -12.33 5.53
C PRO A 447 -4.28 -11.68 4.15
N TRP A 448 -3.63 -12.20 3.12
CA TRP A 448 -3.76 -11.68 1.74
C TRP A 448 -5.20 -11.82 1.21
N LEU A 449 -5.87 -12.92 1.52
CA LEU A 449 -7.25 -13.17 1.08
C LEU A 449 -8.21 -12.30 1.87
N GLN A 450 -8.01 -12.17 3.18
CA GLN A 450 -8.78 -11.29 4.04
C GLN A 450 -8.69 -9.83 3.57
N GLU A 451 -7.49 -9.34 3.27
CA GLU A 451 -7.29 -8.01 2.69
C GLU A 451 -7.89 -7.88 1.30
N GLY A 452 -7.70 -8.87 0.42
CA GLY A 452 -8.23 -8.80 -0.93
C GLY A 452 -9.75 -8.75 -0.95
N LEU A 453 -10.40 -9.55 -0.12
CA LEU A 453 -11.85 -9.50 0.03
C LEU A 453 -12.34 -8.20 0.70
N SER A 454 -11.59 -7.70 1.69
CA SER A 454 -11.84 -6.39 2.29
C SER A 454 -11.74 -5.27 1.25
N ALA A 455 -10.73 -5.31 0.39
CA ALA A 455 -10.55 -4.36 -0.72
C ALA A 455 -11.72 -4.42 -1.72
N ARG A 456 -12.25 -5.62 -2.00
CA ARG A 456 -13.48 -5.77 -2.80
C ARG A 456 -14.71 -5.18 -2.14
N ALA A 457 -14.78 -5.16 -0.81
CA ALA A 457 -15.88 -4.56 -0.06
C ALA A 457 -15.81 -3.03 -0.03
N ARG A 458 -14.69 -2.40 -0.43
CA ARG A 458 -14.52 -0.94 -0.45
C ARG A 458 -15.44 -0.22 -1.42
N GLY A 459 -15.62 1.09 -1.20
CA GLY A 459 -16.46 1.94 -2.04
C GLY A 459 -15.81 2.28 -3.39
N PRO A 460 -16.57 2.84 -4.35
CA PRO A 460 -16.08 3.14 -5.70
C PRO A 460 -14.83 4.01 -5.75
N LEU A 461 -14.69 5.04 -4.90
CA LEU A 461 -13.53 5.93 -4.93
C LEU A 461 -12.29 5.24 -4.35
N ALA A 462 -12.46 4.44 -3.31
CA ALA A 462 -11.39 3.60 -2.77
C ALA A 462 -10.91 2.58 -3.81
N ARG A 463 -11.81 1.97 -4.59
CA ARG A 463 -11.41 1.11 -5.73
C ARG A 463 -10.74 1.89 -6.86
N ALA A 464 -11.21 3.10 -7.16
CA ALA A 464 -10.56 3.97 -8.14
C ALA A 464 -9.14 4.32 -7.70
N ARG A 465 -8.94 4.60 -6.41
CA ARG A 465 -7.62 4.79 -5.80
C ARG A 465 -6.76 3.52 -5.88
N ASP A 466 -7.31 2.35 -5.57
CA ASP A 466 -6.57 1.07 -5.71
C ASP A 466 -6.08 0.88 -7.14
N ARG A 467 -6.92 1.14 -8.15
CA ARG A 467 -6.52 1.10 -9.57
C ARG A 467 -5.44 2.12 -9.90
N PHE A 468 -5.57 3.35 -9.40
CA PHE A 468 -4.55 4.40 -9.57
C PHE A 468 -3.19 3.97 -8.99
N LEU A 469 -3.17 3.46 -7.76
CA LEU A 469 -1.96 2.97 -7.09
C LEU A 469 -1.30 1.81 -7.84
N LEU A 470 -2.09 0.86 -8.34
CA LEU A 470 -1.56 -0.26 -9.13
C LEU A 470 -1.00 0.19 -10.48
N ASN A 471 -1.67 1.12 -11.16
CA ASN A 471 -1.17 1.69 -12.41
C ASN A 471 0.15 2.44 -12.20
N GLN A 472 0.24 3.24 -11.14
CA GLN A 472 1.46 3.95 -10.78
C GLN A 472 2.60 2.97 -10.44
N ALA A 473 2.32 1.95 -9.63
CA ALA A 473 3.31 0.92 -9.29
C ALA A 473 3.80 0.17 -10.53
N ARG A 474 2.92 -0.09 -11.51
CA ARG A 474 3.28 -0.71 -12.79
C ARG A 474 4.20 0.17 -13.62
N GLU A 475 3.84 1.44 -13.80
CA GLU A 475 4.66 2.40 -14.56
C GLU A 475 6.07 2.55 -13.99
N GLN A 476 6.19 2.39 -12.66
CA GLN A 476 7.47 2.42 -11.96
C GLN A 476 8.20 1.06 -11.95
N GLY A 477 7.63 -0.01 -12.52
CA GLY A 477 8.20 -1.36 -12.45
C GLY A 477 8.24 -1.96 -11.04
N ARG A 478 7.37 -1.50 -10.15
CA ARG A 478 7.33 -1.85 -8.71
C ARG A 478 6.04 -2.58 -8.32
N LEU A 479 5.44 -3.33 -9.24
CA LEU A 479 4.30 -4.17 -8.89
C LEU A 479 4.73 -5.26 -7.90
N PRO A 480 3.91 -5.54 -6.86
CA PRO A 480 4.19 -6.62 -5.92
C PRO A 480 4.19 -8.00 -6.60
N ASP A 481 5.01 -8.93 -6.12
CA ASP A 481 4.94 -10.34 -6.52
C ASP A 481 3.81 -11.06 -5.77
N VAL A 482 2.95 -11.78 -6.49
CA VAL A 482 1.88 -12.61 -5.92
C VAL A 482 2.41 -13.58 -4.86
N ARG A 483 3.60 -14.17 -5.07
CA ARG A 483 4.19 -15.10 -4.11
C ARG A 483 4.46 -14.42 -2.78
N ASP A 484 5.08 -13.24 -2.82
CA ASP A 484 5.37 -12.46 -1.62
C ASP A 484 4.08 -12.07 -0.91
N LEU A 485 3.04 -11.66 -1.66
CA LEU A 485 1.73 -11.32 -1.09
C LEU A 485 1.10 -12.51 -0.35
N VAL A 486 1.16 -13.73 -0.90
CA VAL A 486 0.57 -14.93 -0.28
C VAL A 486 1.28 -15.32 1.01
N ASP A 487 2.61 -15.12 1.07
CA ASP A 487 3.44 -15.47 2.22
C ASP A 487 3.47 -14.37 3.32
N MET A 488 2.91 -13.19 3.05
CA MET A 488 2.86 -12.09 4.01
C MET A 488 2.01 -12.42 5.25
N ARG A 489 2.58 -12.17 6.43
CA ARG A 489 1.86 -12.25 7.71
C ARG A 489 0.96 -11.05 7.98
N HIS A 490 1.38 -9.87 7.51
CA HIS A 490 0.67 -8.60 7.64
C HIS A 490 0.79 -7.80 6.34
N VAL A 491 -0.27 -7.09 5.97
CA VAL A 491 -0.37 -6.35 4.72
C VAL A 491 -0.76 -4.91 5.03
N ASP A 492 0.26 -4.09 5.29
CA ASP A 492 0.05 -2.71 5.76
C ASP A 492 0.12 -1.69 4.60
N HIS A 493 0.99 -1.95 3.62
CA HIS A 493 1.21 -1.05 2.48
C HIS A 493 -0.02 -0.97 1.56
N GLU A 494 -0.43 0.23 1.16
CA GLU A 494 -1.64 0.46 0.34
C GLU A 494 -1.58 -0.27 -1.01
N VAL A 495 -0.42 -0.26 -1.66
CA VAL A 495 -0.24 -0.97 -2.94
C VAL A 495 -0.39 -2.49 -2.77
N HIS A 496 0.08 -3.06 -1.66
CA HIS A 496 -0.09 -4.50 -1.39
C HIS A 496 -1.57 -4.83 -1.16
N ARG A 497 -2.29 -3.97 -0.42
CA ARG A 497 -3.74 -4.12 -0.22
C ARG A 497 -4.51 -4.05 -1.55
N ALA A 498 -4.20 -3.07 -2.39
CA ALA A 498 -4.78 -2.94 -3.72
C ALA A 498 -4.48 -4.17 -4.59
N ALA A 499 -3.25 -4.70 -4.54
CA ALA A 499 -2.85 -5.90 -5.28
C ALA A 499 -3.62 -7.14 -4.82
N CYS A 500 -3.73 -7.36 -3.50
CA CYS A 500 -4.58 -8.42 -2.94
C CYS A 500 -6.03 -8.30 -3.45
N GLY A 501 -6.58 -7.09 -3.46
CA GLY A 501 -7.92 -6.81 -3.99
C GLY A 501 -8.06 -7.21 -5.46
N ALA A 502 -7.12 -6.78 -6.30
CA ALA A 502 -7.12 -7.07 -7.73
C ALA A 502 -6.97 -8.58 -8.04
N ILE A 503 -6.14 -9.30 -7.29
CA ILE A 503 -5.96 -10.76 -7.42
C ILE A 503 -7.27 -11.48 -7.03
N VAL A 504 -7.88 -11.12 -5.91
CA VAL A 504 -9.18 -11.70 -5.50
C VAL A 504 -10.29 -11.32 -6.49
N ASP A 505 -10.23 -10.11 -7.07
CA ASP A 505 -11.10 -9.71 -8.17
C ASP A 505 -11.02 -10.69 -9.34
N GLN A 506 -9.82 -10.95 -9.83
CA GLN A 506 -9.55 -11.89 -10.92
C GLN A 506 -9.96 -13.33 -10.60
N LEU A 507 -9.73 -13.80 -9.37
CA LEU A 507 -10.08 -15.16 -8.95
C LEU A 507 -11.59 -15.42 -8.92
N LEU A 508 -12.38 -14.41 -8.51
CA LEU A 508 -13.83 -14.56 -8.41
C LEU A 508 -14.60 -13.95 -9.60
N GLU A 509 -13.92 -13.34 -10.57
CA GLU A 509 -14.53 -12.61 -11.69
C GLU A 509 -15.60 -13.43 -12.43
N THR A 510 -15.32 -14.70 -12.66
CA THR A 510 -16.22 -15.64 -13.36
C THR A 510 -17.04 -16.52 -12.40
N THR A 511 -16.97 -16.27 -11.09
CA THR A 511 -17.65 -17.10 -10.09
C THR A 511 -19.09 -16.61 -9.90
N PRO A 512 -20.11 -17.46 -10.13
CA PRO A 512 -21.49 -17.13 -9.78
C PRO A 512 -21.59 -16.74 -8.30
N ARG A 513 -22.35 -15.69 -7.97
CA ARG A 513 -22.42 -15.15 -6.59
C ARG A 513 -22.70 -16.20 -5.53
N ALA A 514 -23.61 -17.14 -5.82
CA ALA A 514 -23.98 -18.23 -4.91
C ALA A 514 -22.84 -19.22 -4.62
N LEU A 515 -21.81 -19.30 -5.47
CA LEU A 515 -20.66 -20.21 -5.33
C LEU A 515 -19.43 -19.54 -4.72
N ILE A 516 -19.48 -18.23 -4.47
CA ILE A 516 -18.35 -17.48 -3.89
C ILE A 516 -17.92 -18.06 -2.54
N PRO A 517 -18.82 -18.33 -1.57
CA PRO A 517 -18.41 -18.88 -0.27
C PRO A 517 -17.66 -20.21 -0.40
N LEU A 518 -18.15 -21.11 -1.27
CA LEU A 518 -17.53 -22.40 -1.51
C LEU A 518 -16.11 -22.28 -2.10
N ARG A 519 -15.91 -21.39 -3.07
CA ARG A 519 -14.58 -21.17 -3.67
C ARG A 519 -13.59 -20.59 -2.66
N LEU A 520 -14.03 -19.66 -1.81
CA LEU A 520 -13.17 -19.10 -0.77
C LEU A 520 -12.72 -20.17 0.24
N GLN A 521 -13.64 -21.08 0.60
CA GLN A 521 -13.33 -22.22 1.45
C GLN A 521 -12.26 -23.13 0.81
N GLN A 522 -12.38 -23.43 -0.49
CA GLN A 522 -11.41 -24.25 -1.21
C GLN A 522 -10.02 -23.60 -1.30
N ILE A 523 -9.94 -22.30 -1.59
CA ILE A 523 -8.67 -21.55 -1.64
C ILE A 523 -7.96 -21.62 -0.29
N ARG A 524 -8.71 -21.47 0.80
CA ARG A 524 -8.17 -21.56 2.16
C ARG A 524 -7.63 -22.96 2.48
N ASP A 525 -8.42 -24.00 2.20
CA ASP A 525 -8.11 -25.38 2.61
C ASP A 525 -6.98 -26.01 1.79
N LEU A 526 -6.94 -25.73 0.49
CA LEU A 526 -5.96 -26.29 -0.42
C LEU A 526 -4.71 -25.41 -0.52
N GLY A 527 -4.85 -24.12 -0.25
CA GLY A 527 -3.88 -23.08 -0.63
C GLY A 527 -4.09 -22.63 -2.08
N LEU A 528 -3.69 -21.38 -2.37
CA LEU A 528 -3.96 -20.73 -3.66
C LEU A 528 -3.43 -21.53 -4.86
N GLU A 529 -2.18 -22.00 -4.80
CA GLU A 529 -1.57 -22.70 -5.93
C GLU A 529 -2.22 -24.07 -6.21
N ALA A 530 -2.57 -24.83 -5.16
CA ALA A 530 -3.27 -26.10 -5.32
C ALA A 530 -4.71 -25.90 -5.83
N PHE A 531 -5.40 -24.86 -5.34
CA PHE A 531 -6.71 -24.45 -5.85
C PHE A 531 -6.62 -24.15 -7.35
N LEU A 532 -5.68 -23.30 -7.76
CA LEU A 532 -5.46 -22.89 -9.15
C LEU A 532 -5.27 -24.11 -10.07
N ARG A 533 -4.42 -25.07 -9.68
CA ARG A 533 -4.21 -26.34 -10.42
C ARG A 533 -5.47 -27.18 -10.59
N SER A 534 -6.40 -27.12 -9.64
CA SER A 534 -7.60 -27.97 -9.61
C SER A 534 -8.80 -27.38 -10.33
N THR A 535 -8.88 -26.05 -10.46
CA THR A 535 -10.09 -25.34 -10.91
C THR A 535 -9.87 -24.40 -12.10
N THR A 536 -8.62 -24.08 -12.45
CA THR A 536 -8.30 -23.12 -13.51
C THR A 536 -7.18 -23.64 -14.43
N GLU A 537 -7.07 -23.08 -15.63
CA GLU A 537 -5.95 -23.36 -16.55
C GLU A 537 -4.62 -22.73 -16.09
N ILE A 538 -4.69 -21.85 -15.09
CA ILE A 538 -3.53 -21.24 -14.42
C ILE A 538 -3.05 -22.26 -13.39
N ASP A 539 -1.92 -22.93 -13.63
CA ASP A 539 -1.42 -24.01 -12.77
C ASP A 539 -0.33 -23.56 -11.78
N THR A 540 0.11 -22.31 -11.86
CA THR A 540 1.22 -21.75 -11.07
C THR A 540 0.97 -20.29 -10.69
N LEU A 541 1.56 -19.86 -9.57
CA LEU A 541 1.53 -18.44 -9.14
C LEU A 541 2.20 -17.51 -10.16
N HIS A 542 3.22 -18.00 -10.89
CA HIS A 542 3.87 -17.22 -11.94
C HIS A 542 2.93 -16.93 -13.12
N LYS A 543 2.13 -17.91 -13.57
CA LYS A 543 1.12 -17.68 -14.60
C LYS A 543 0.02 -16.74 -14.10
N LEU A 544 -0.35 -16.82 -12.82
CA LEU A 544 -1.26 -15.86 -12.21
C LEU A 544 -0.69 -14.43 -12.24
N GLN A 545 0.58 -14.26 -11.87
CA GLN A 545 1.29 -12.97 -11.96
C GLN A 545 1.26 -12.42 -13.39
N GLN A 546 1.64 -13.23 -14.38
CA GLN A 546 1.68 -12.79 -15.78
C GLN A 546 0.30 -12.37 -16.28
N ARG A 547 -0.74 -13.16 -15.99
CA ARG A 547 -2.11 -12.84 -16.38
C ARG A 547 -2.61 -11.58 -15.68
N TRP A 548 -2.38 -11.44 -14.38
CA TRP A 548 -2.75 -10.25 -13.63
C TRP A 548 -2.09 -8.99 -14.19
N VAL A 549 -0.79 -9.04 -14.48
CA VAL A 549 -0.07 -7.94 -15.12
C VAL A 549 -0.62 -7.64 -16.51
N GLY A 550 -0.95 -8.67 -17.30
CA GLY A 550 -1.59 -8.54 -18.62
C GLY A 550 -2.97 -7.88 -18.54
N ASP A 551 -3.84 -8.31 -17.63
CA ASP A 551 -5.17 -7.74 -17.44
C ASP A 551 -5.10 -6.26 -17.00
N LEU A 552 -4.06 -5.87 -16.25
CA LEU A 552 -3.81 -4.45 -15.93
C LEU A 552 -3.42 -3.64 -17.18
N VAL A 553 -2.74 -4.24 -18.16
CA VAL A 553 -2.38 -3.62 -19.44
C VAL A 553 -3.61 -3.44 -20.32
N ASP A 554 -4.42 -4.48 -20.47
CA ASP A 554 -5.61 -4.45 -21.33
C ASP A 554 -6.69 -3.47 -20.82
N ARG A 555 -6.77 -3.24 -19.52
CA ARG A 555 -7.68 -2.25 -18.91
C ARG A 555 -7.33 -0.77 -19.20
N LYS A 556 -6.18 -0.49 -19.82
CA LYS A 556 -5.83 0.85 -20.34
C LYS A 556 -6.26 1.05 -21.81
N GLY A 557 -6.66 -0.01 -22.51
CA GLY A 557 -6.99 -0.02 -23.94
C GLY A 557 -8.41 0.41 -24.25
#